data_AF-A0A4Z8YJJ1-F1
#
_entry.id   AF-A0A4Z8YJJ1-F1
#
_cell.length_a   1.000
_cell.length_b   1.000
_cell.length_c   1.000
_cell.angle_alpha   90.00
_cell.angle_beta   90.00
_cell.angle_gamma   90.00
#
_symmetry.space_group_name_H-M   'P 1'
#
loop_
_entity.id
_entity.type
_entity.pdbx_description
1 polymer ?
#
loop_
_entity_poly.entity_id
_entity_poly.type
_entity_poly.pdbx_seq_one_letter_code
_entity_poly.pdbx_strand_id
1 'polypeptide(L)' 'MQAGRLRDRVVVQNITTSRDPSGQPVETWHDGASTWAEVKGISGREIVAAGAETAVATIRVWTRFRNDITAASRL' A
#
# COMPACT_ATOMS: atom_id res chain seq x y z
N MET A 1 -4.77 23.77 -0.06
CA MET A 1 -4.55 22.44 -0.69
C MET A 1 -4.08 22.68 -2.13
N GLN A 2 -2.82 22.35 -2.48
CA GLN A 2 -2.28 22.62 -3.83
C GLN A 2 -2.69 21.50 -4.79
N ALA A 3 -3.63 21.77 -5.70
CA ALA A 3 -4.22 20.77 -6.59
C ALA A 3 -3.19 20.10 -7.54
N GLY A 4 -2.13 20.82 -7.94
CA GLY A 4 -1.10 20.30 -8.85
C GLY A 4 -0.10 19.31 -8.24
N ARG A 5 -0.19 19.00 -6.93
CA ARG A 5 0.79 18.15 -6.26
C ARG A 5 0.49 16.64 -6.38
N LEU A 6 -0.78 16.28 -6.60
CA LEU A 6 -1.25 14.89 -6.69
C LEU A 6 -1.23 14.42 -8.15
N ARG A 7 -0.05 14.03 -8.65
CA ARG A 7 0.19 13.70 -10.07
C ARG A 7 0.24 12.21 -10.37
N ASP A 8 0.25 11.36 -9.34
CA ASP A 8 0.42 9.92 -9.46
C ASP A 8 -0.92 9.21 -9.23
N ARG A 9 -1.19 8.12 -9.96
CA ARG A 9 -2.34 7.25 -9.70
C ARG A 9 -1.89 6.05 -8.88
N VAL A 10 -2.55 5.82 -7.75
CA VAL A 10 -2.28 4.67 -6.87
C VAL A 10 -3.56 3.88 -6.64
N VAL A 11 -3.42 2.56 -6.45
CA VAL A 11 -4.52 1.66 -6.08
C VAL A 11 -4.32 1.30 -4.62
N VAL A 12 -5.29 1.60 -3.78
CA VAL A 12 -5.28 1.15 -2.39
C VAL A 12 -5.85 -0.27 -2.36
N GLN A 13 -5.05 -1.24 -1.94
CA GLN A 13 -5.52 -2.60 -1.72
C GLN A 13 -5.92 -2.77 -0.25
N ASN A 14 -7.07 -3.37 -0.04
CA ASN A 14 -7.58 -3.71 1.28
C ASN A 14 -7.61 -5.22 1.46
N ILE A 15 -7.51 -5.65 2.70
CA ILE A 15 -7.53 -7.06 3.07
C ILE A 15 -8.95 -7.47 3.47
N THR A 16 -9.34 -8.67 3.09
CA THR A 16 -10.57 -9.31 3.58
C THR A 16 -10.24 -10.71 4.02
N THR A 17 -10.74 -11.06 5.20
CA THR A 17 -10.60 -12.41 5.75
C THR A 17 -11.89 -13.16 5.51
N SER A 18 -11.80 -14.27 4.78
CA SER A 18 -12.88 -15.25 4.59
C SER A 18 -12.53 -16.55 5.31
N ARG A 19 -13.46 -17.50 5.38
CA ARG A 19 -13.15 -18.86 5.87
C ARG A 19 -13.23 -19.83 4.71
N ASP A 20 -12.24 -20.71 4.63
CA ASP A 20 -12.29 -21.84 3.70
C ASP A 20 -13.29 -22.91 4.21
N PRO A 21 -13.57 -23.95 3.40
CA PRO A 21 -14.43 -25.06 3.83
C PRO A 21 -13.94 -25.82 5.06
N SER A 22 -12.64 -25.74 5.40
CA SER A 22 -12.06 -26.35 6.60
C SER A 22 -12.16 -25.45 7.85
N GLY A 23 -12.67 -24.23 7.69
CA GLY A 23 -12.84 -23.23 8.75
C GLY A 23 -11.62 -22.34 9.00
N GLN A 24 -10.53 -22.54 8.26
CA GLN A 24 -9.31 -21.74 8.33
C GLN A 24 -9.55 -20.33 7.77
N PRO A 25 -9.04 -19.28 8.43
CA PRO A 25 -9.10 -17.93 7.90
C PRO A 25 -8.18 -17.80 6.67
N VAL A 26 -8.72 -17.29 5.57
CA VAL A 26 -8.00 -16.99 4.34
C VAL A 26 -8.05 -15.49 4.10
N GLU A 27 -6.88 -14.88 4.09
CA GLU A 27 -6.72 -13.46 3.78
C GLU A 27 -6.60 -13.26 2.26
N THR A 28 -7.42 -12.38 1.72
CA THR A 28 -7.40 -12.01 0.31
C THR A 28 -7.28 -10.50 0.18
N TRP A 29 -6.31 -10.07 -0.61
CA TRP A 29 -6.17 -8.67 -0.98
C TRP A 29 -7.03 -8.38 -2.19
N HIS A 30 -7.81 -7.30 -2.11
CA HIS A 30 -8.61 -6.83 -3.23
C HIS A 30 -8.32 -5.36 -3.51
N ASP A 31 -8.44 -4.99 -4.78
CA ASP A 31 -8.26 -3.62 -5.22
C ASP A 31 -9.43 -2.75 -4.76
N GLY A 32 -9.10 -1.67 -4.06
CA GLY A 32 -10.02 -0.60 -3.70
C GLY A 32 -10.03 0.51 -4.76
N ALA A 33 -10.40 1.72 -4.33
CA ALA A 33 -10.49 2.85 -5.24
C ALA A 33 -9.09 3.30 -5.72
N SER A 34 -8.94 3.48 -7.03
CA SER A 34 -7.78 4.16 -7.60
C SER A 34 -7.86 5.67 -7.32
N THR A 35 -6.86 6.25 -6.65
CA THR A 35 -6.84 7.66 -6.23
C THR A 35 -5.63 8.42 -6.79
N TRP A 36 -5.77 9.74 -6.88
CA TRP A 36 -4.65 10.63 -7.16
C TRP A 36 -3.84 10.86 -5.89
N ALA A 37 -2.53 10.71 -5.97
CA ALA A 37 -1.60 10.87 -4.87
C ALA A 37 -0.33 11.60 -5.34
N GLU A 38 0.46 12.07 -4.37
CA GLU A 38 1.85 12.45 -4.54
C GLU A 38 2.70 11.34 -3.94
N VAL A 39 3.55 10.71 -4.74
CA VAL A 39 4.45 9.65 -4.30
C VAL A 39 5.88 10.19 -4.23
N LYS A 40 6.51 10.12 -3.05
CA LYS A 40 7.88 10.59 -2.82
C LYS A 40 8.72 9.53 -2.13
N GLY A 41 9.87 9.19 -2.72
CA GLY A 41 10.90 8.42 -2.03
C GLY A 41 11.56 9.29 -0.94
N ILE A 42 11.66 8.75 0.26
CA ILE A 42 12.30 9.41 1.41
C ILE A 42 13.73 8.89 1.60
N SER A 43 13.90 7.58 1.51
CA SER A 43 15.20 6.92 1.61
C SER A 43 15.15 5.55 0.93
N GLY A 44 16.30 5.05 0.51
CA GLY A 44 16.48 3.69 0.01
C GLY A 44 17.76 3.11 0.60
N ARG A 45 17.72 1.83 0.96
CA ARG A 45 18.90 1.06 1.34
C ARG A 45 18.77 -0.38 0.89
N GLU A 46 19.89 -0.98 0.58
CA GLU A 46 19.99 -2.41 0.28
C GLU A 46 20.27 -3.18 1.57
N ILE A 47 19.58 -4.30 1.75
CA ILE A 47 19.71 -5.16 2.92
C ILE A 47 19.87 -6.59 2.42
N VAL A 48 20.83 -7.32 3.00
CA VAL A 48 20.91 -8.78 2.84
C VAL A 48 20.22 -9.42 4.04
N ALA A 49 19.12 -10.13 3.80
CA ALA A 49 18.36 -10.83 4.83
C ALA A 49 18.06 -12.27 4.37
N ALA A 50 18.30 -13.26 5.24
CA ALA A 50 18.14 -14.69 4.93
C ALA A 50 18.85 -15.15 3.63
N GLY A 51 19.98 -14.53 3.29
CA GLY A 51 20.76 -14.85 2.09
C GLY A 51 20.19 -14.26 0.78
N ALA A 52 19.13 -13.46 0.85
CA ALA A 52 18.58 -12.74 -0.29
C ALA A 52 18.86 -11.23 -0.18
N GLU A 53 19.27 -10.62 -1.30
CA GLU A 53 19.38 -9.17 -1.43
C GLU A 53 17.99 -8.58 -1.61
N THR A 54 17.64 -7.60 -0.77
CA THR A 54 16.38 -6.86 -0.85
C THR A 54 16.65 -5.36 -0.81
N ALA A 55 16.19 -4.65 -1.82
CA ALA A 55 16.15 -3.19 -1.80
C ALA A 55 14.91 -2.73 -1.02
N VAL A 56 15.13 -2.01 0.08
CA VAL A 56 14.05 -1.43 0.89
C VAL A 56 14.04 0.07 0.72
N ALA A 57 12.90 0.63 0.28
CA ALA A 57 12.69 2.06 0.16
C ALA A 57 11.57 2.54 1.08
N THR A 58 11.81 3.64 1.79
CA THR A 58 10.76 4.35 2.51
C THR A 58 10.07 5.30 1.54
N ILE A 59 8.81 5.02 1.25
CA ILE A 59 7.98 5.85 0.36
C ILE A 59 6.95 6.59 1.18
N ARG A 60 6.84 7.91 0.96
CA ARG A 60 5.78 8.74 1.51
C ARG A 60 4.75 9.04 0.44
N VAL A 61 3.51 8.69 0.73
CA VAL A 61 2.37 8.92 -0.17
C VAL A 61 1.41 9.91 0.47
N TRP A 62 1.11 11.00 -0.23
CA TRP A 62 0.08 11.95 0.17
C TRP A 62 -1.13 11.83 -0.75
N THR A 63 -2.32 11.73 -0.19
CA THR A 63 -3.59 11.77 -0.92
C THR A 63 -4.53 12.78 -0.25
N ARG A 64 -5.65 13.11 -0.91
CA ARG A 64 -6.76 13.77 -0.22
C ARG A 64 -7.30 12.86 0.88
N PHE A 65 -7.91 13.45 1.91
CA PHE A 65 -8.53 12.69 2.99
C PHE A 65 -9.55 11.69 2.44
N ARG A 66 -9.45 10.46 2.93
CA ARG A 66 -10.42 9.39 2.68
C ARG A 66 -10.48 8.50 3.91
N ASN A 67 -11.64 7.91 4.17
CA ASN A 67 -11.89 7.02 5.30
C ASN A 67 -11.75 5.53 4.94
N ASP A 68 -11.51 5.21 3.68
CA ASP A 68 -11.36 3.84 3.14
C ASP A 68 -9.90 3.33 3.19
N ILE A 69 -8.96 4.15 3.68
CA ILE A 69 -7.54 3.81 3.82
C ILE A 69 -7.24 3.59 5.30
N THR A 70 -6.69 2.42 5.64
CA THR A 70 -6.36 2.03 7.01
C THR A 70 -4.90 1.58 7.11
N ALA A 71 -4.40 1.38 8.34
CA ALA A 71 -3.06 0.82 8.56
C ALA A 71 -2.91 -0.63 8.04
N ALA A 72 -4.02 -1.33 7.80
CA ALA A 72 -4.03 -2.67 7.20
C ALA A 72 -4.05 -2.64 5.67
N SER A 73 -4.22 -1.46 5.05
CA SER A 73 -4.19 -1.31 3.59
C SER A 73 -2.75 -1.33 3.07
N ARG A 74 -2.58 -1.70 1.80
CA ARG A 74 -1.29 -1.60 1.08
C ARG A 74 -1.45 -0.85 -0.25
N LEU A 75 -0.33 -0.39 -0.79
CA LEU A 75 -0.21 0.29 -2.09
C LEU A 75 0.67 -0.53 -3.04
#